data_AF-A0A843K190-F1
#
_entry.id   AF-A0A843K190-F1
#
_cell.length_a   1.000
_cell.length_b   1.000
_cell.length_c   1.000
_cell.angle_alpha   90.00
_cell.angle_beta   90.00
_cell.angle_gamma   90.00
#
_symmetry.space_group_name_H-M   'P 1'
#
loop_
_entity.id
_entity.type
_entity.pdbx_description
1 polymer ?
#
loop_
_entity_poly.entity_id
_entity_poly.type
_entity_poly.pdbx_seq_one_letter_code
_entity_poly.pdbx_strand_id
1 'polypeptide(L)'
;MIRVDTRVCLGCLSCSNVCPSQNITRSEIDGKRTVHWKKCKEECDLCVELCPAKALSLVPWDETTHETELSFDLAACRICGLPYATEPMLQRIESALPAEMQKDASGLEWIRICPVCRRNVEAEGTARQVVLARRKNKS
;
A
#
# COMPACT_ATOMS: atom_id res chain seq x y z
N MET A 1 5.16 13.86 -20.03
CA MET A 1 4.05 13.96 -19.05
C MET A 1 3.55 12.57 -18.64
N ILE A 2 2.79 12.46 -17.55
CA ILE A 2 2.31 11.17 -17.02
C ILE A 2 0.86 10.93 -17.44
N ARG A 3 0.57 9.73 -17.96
CA ARG A 3 -0.79 9.22 -18.17
C ARG A 3 -1.07 8.09 -17.19
N VAL A 4 -2.26 8.12 -16.60
CA VAL A 4 -2.74 7.14 -15.61
C VAL A 4 -3.78 6.20 -16.24
N ASP A 5 -3.56 4.90 -16.18
CA ASP A 5 -4.60 3.89 -16.41
C ASP A 5 -5.36 3.66 -15.09
N THR A 6 -6.56 4.23 -15.03
CA THR A 6 -7.40 4.24 -13.83
C THR A 6 -7.92 2.84 -13.46
N ARG A 7 -7.95 1.90 -14.42
CA ARG A 7 -8.51 0.55 -14.24
C ARG A 7 -7.59 -0.37 -13.46
N VAL A 8 -6.29 -0.11 -13.51
CA VAL A 8 -5.26 -0.96 -12.87
C VAL A 8 -4.55 -0.24 -11.71
N CYS A 9 -4.81 1.04 -11.50
CA CYS A 9 -4.24 1.80 -10.39
C CYS A 9 -4.69 1.22 -9.03
N LEU A 10 -3.72 0.96 -8.14
CA LEU A 10 -4.00 0.37 -6.83
C LEU A 10 -4.22 1.41 -5.72
N GLY A 11 -3.91 2.69 -5.94
CA GLY A 11 -3.90 3.68 -4.84
C GLY A 11 -2.81 3.43 -3.78
N CYS A 12 -1.71 2.77 -4.16
CA CYS A 12 -0.63 2.32 -3.25
C CYS A 12 0.38 3.41 -2.83
N LEU A 13 0.23 4.64 -3.32
CA LEU A 13 1.08 5.80 -3.02
C LEU A 13 2.55 5.75 -3.48
N SER A 14 3.02 4.65 -4.08
CA SER A 14 4.41 4.51 -4.58
C SER A 14 4.85 5.74 -5.39
N CYS A 15 4.06 6.13 -6.40
CA CYS A 15 4.36 7.27 -7.25
C CYS A 15 4.43 8.62 -6.50
N SER A 16 3.56 8.85 -5.51
CA SER A 16 3.57 10.08 -4.70
C SER A 16 4.79 10.17 -3.79
N ASN A 17 5.30 9.03 -3.31
CA ASN A 17 6.45 8.99 -2.41
C ASN A 17 7.78 9.22 -3.13
N VAL A 18 7.83 8.90 -4.43
CA VAL A 18 9.06 8.94 -5.23
C VAL A 18 9.16 10.16 -6.13
N CYS A 19 8.09 10.99 -6.21
CA CYS A 19 8.05 12.17 -7.06
C CYS A 19 8.87 13.32 -6.45
N PRO A 20 10.02 13.71 -7.03
CA PRO A 20 10.87 14.75 -6.45
C PRO A 20 10.21 16.13 -6.51
N SER A 21 9.50 16.41 -7.61
CA SER A 21 8.83 17.69 -7.87
C SER A 21 7.45 17.80 -7.22
N GLN A 22 7.01 16.79 -6.45
CA GLN A 22 5.72 16.79 -5.74
C GLN A 22 4.48 17.05 -6.64
N ASN A 23 4.57 16.69 -7.93
CA ASN A 23 3.46 16.78 -8.88
C ASN A 23 2.38 15.70 -8.67
N ILE A 24 2.64 14.74 -7.78
CA ILE A 24 1.68 13.70 -7.41
C ILE A 24 1.36 13.88 -5.93
N THR A 25 0.16 14.38 -5.65
CA THR A 25 -0.31 14.66 -4.29
C THR A 25 -1.26 13.58 -3.81
N ARG A 26 -1.40 13.44 -2.48
CA ARG A 26 -2.29 12.48 -1.85
C ARG A 26 -3.04 13.11 -0.68
N SER A 27 -4.24 12.62 -0.43
CA SER A 27 -5.02 12.92 0.78
C SER A 27 -5.71 11.66 1.29
N GLU A 28 -5.93 11.61 2.60
CA GLU A 28 -6.73 10.57 3.24
C GLU A 28 -7.75 11.25 4.15
N ILE A 29 -9.02 11.19 3.77
CA ILE A 29 -10.14 11.87 4.43
C ILE A 29 -11.31 10.89 4.47
N ASP A 30 -11.97 10.77 5.62
CA ASP A 30 -13.18 9.95 5.81
C ASP A 30 -13.05 8.50 5.31
N GLY A 31 -11.90 7.86 5.56
CA GLY A 31 -11.65 6.48 5.16
C GLY A 31 -11.45 6.29 3.65
N LYS A 32 -11.26 7.36 2.89
CA LYS A 32 -10.90 7.32 1.48
C LYS A 32 -9.51 7.89 1.27
N ARG A 33 -8.78 7.31 0.31
CA ARG A 33 -7.50 7.82 -0.18
C ARG A 33 -7.66 8.36 -1.58
N THR A 34 -7.29 9.62 -1.78
CA THR A 34 -7.29 10.27 -3.08
C THR A 34 -5.86 10.50 -3.53
N VAL A 35 -5.57 10.20 -4.80
CA VAL A 35 -4.30 10.50 -5.46
C VAL A 35 -4.58 11.41 -6.63
N HIS A 36 -3.84 12.52 -6.70
CA HIS A 36 -3.99 13.54 -7.73
C HIS A 36 -2.67 13.71 -8.47
N TRP A 37 -2.70 13.50 -9.79
CA TRP A 37 -1.58 13.67 -10.70
C TRP A 37 -1.72 14.99 -11.44
N LYS A 38 -0.95 15.99 -11.00
CA LYS A 38 -0.88 17.30 -11.63
C LYS A 38 -0.15 17.23 -12.97
N LYS A 39 -0.30 18.28 -13.77
CA LYS A 39 0.49 18.45 -14.99
C LYS A 39 1.99 18.44 -14.68
N CYS A 40 2.71 17.49 -15.27
CA CYS A 40 4.14 17.30 -15.08
C CYS A 40 4.88 17.45 -16.42
N LYS A 41 5.70 18.51 -16.55
CA LYS A 41 6.57 18.79 -17.71
C LYS A 41 7.92 18.07 -17.65
N GLU A 42 8.26 17.49 -16.50
CA GLU A 42 9.53 16.81 -16.29
C GLU A 42 9.65 15.54 -17.14
N GLU A 43 10.87 15.23 -17.55
CA GLU A 43 11.24 14.02 -18.30
C GLU A 43 11.79 12.90 -17.39
N CYS A 44 11.38 12.88 -16.12
CA CYS A 44 11.70 11.78 -15.20
C CYS A 44 10.64 10.67 -15.25
N ASP A 45 11.04 9.45 -14.91
CA ASP A 45 10.21 8.24 -15.04
C ASP A 45 10.07 7.43 -13.74
N LEU A 46 10.63 7.90 -12.62
CA LEU A 46 10.60 7.19 -11.32
C LEU A 46 9.19 6.71 -10.92
N CYS A 47 8.16 7.51 -11.16
CA CYS A 47 6.78 7.13 -10.87
C CYS A 47 6.28 5.97 -11.74
N VAL A 48 6.73 5.90 -13.00
CA VAL A 48 6.42 4.83 -13.96
C VAL A 48 7.17 3.56 -13.58
N GLU A 49 8.47 3.67 -13.32
CA GLU A 49 9.31 2.53 -12.96
C GLU A 49 8.80 1.82 -11.70
N LEU A 50 8.54 2.60 -10.65
CA LEU A 50 8.18 2.12 -9.31
C LEU A 50 6.67 1.86 -9.13
N CYS A 51 5.87 1.97 -10.19
CA CYS A 51 4.46 1.58 -10.15
C CYS A 51 4.34 0.04 -10.18
N PRO A 52 3.93 -0.62 -9.08
CA PRO A 52 3.82 -2.08 -9.04
C PRO A 52 2.69 -2.62 -9.94
N ALA A 53 1.74 -1.77 -10.29
CA ALA A 53 0.60 -2.12 -11.13
C ALA A 53 0.79 -1.75 -12.61
N LYS A 54 1.91 -1.09 -12.94
CA LYS A 54 2.17 -0.55 -14.29
C LYS A 54 1.03 0.35 -14.81
N ALA A 55 0.43 1.11 -13.88
CA ALA A 55 -0.68 2.01 -14.16
C ALA A 55 -0.25 3.37 -14.74
N LEU A 56 1.06 3.65 -14.79
CA LEU A 56 1.59 4.95 -15.22
C LEU A 56 2.43 4.77 -16.48
N SER A 57 2.33 5.72 -17.40
CA SER A 57 3.13 5.77 -18.63
C SER A 57 3.58 7.19 -18.93
N LEU A 58 4.77 7.33 -19.52
CA LEU A 58 5.20 8.61 -20.10
C LEU A 58 4.55 8.79 -21.46
N VAL A 59 3.98 9.98 -21.68
CA VAL A 59 3.44 10.40 -22.98
C VAL A 59 3.98 11.80 -23.33
N PRO A 60 3.97 12.19 -24.62
CA PRO A 60 4.38 13.54 -25.04
C PRO A 60 3.59 14.62 -24.31
N TRP A 61 4.23 15.76 -24.05
CA TRP A 61 3.55 16.88 -23.40
C TRP A 61 2.42 17.43 -24.27
N ASP A 62 1.26 17.62 -23.65
CA ASP A 62 0.07 18.21 -24.24
C ASP A 62 -0.60 19.16 -23.24
N GLU A 63 -0.70 20.44 -23.61
CA GLU A 63 -1.29 21.47 -22.76
C GLU A 63 -2.80 21.27 -22.54
N THR A 64 -3.47 20.56 -23.44
CA THR A 64 -4.93 20.33 -23.39
C THR A 64 -5.33 19.15 -22.51
N THR A 65 -4.36 18.31 -22.11
CA THR A 65 -4.65 17.19 -21.22
C THR A 65 -5.05 17.68 -19.83
N HIS A 66 -5.98 16.97 -19.20
CA HIS A 66 -6.48 17.29 -17.86
C HIS A 66 -5.68 16.56 -16.77
N GLU A 67 -5.61 17.15 -15.58
CA GLU A 67 -5.09 16.47 -14.40
C GLU A 67 -5.99 15.29 -14.05
N THR A 68 -5.40 14.23 -13.48
CA THR A 68 -6.14 13.02 -13.13
C THR A 68 -6.25 12.90 -11.63
N GLU A 69 -7.44 12.60 -11.13
CA GLU A 69 -7.70 12.32 -9.73
C GLU A 69 -8.42 10.97 -9.58
N LEU A 70 -7.99 10.15 -8.61
CA LEU A 70 -8.62 8.87 -8.29
C LEU A 70 -8.75 8.69 -6.78
N SER A 71 -9.92 8.22 -6.35
CA SER A 71 -10.27 7.97 -4.95
C SER A 71 -10.56 6.48 -4.71
N PHE A 72 -10.04 5.96 -3.61
CA PHE A 72 -10.14 4.55 -3.21
C PHE A 72 -10.63 4.44 -1.78
N ASP A 73 -11.51 3.48 -1.50
CA ASP A 73 -11.88 3.14 -0.12
C ASP A 73 -10.71 2.45 0.59
N LEU A 74 -10.49 2.82 1.85
CA LEU A 74 -9.52 2.18 2.71
C LEU A 74 -10.17 1.07 3.53
N ALA A 75 -9.55 -0.10 3.49
CA ALA A 75 -9.92 -1.21 4.35
C ALA A 75 -9.54 -0.90 5.80
N ALA A 76 -10.45 -1.24 6.71
CA ALA A 76 -10.23 -1.17 8.15
C ALA A 76 -9.40 -2.36 8.64
N CYS A 77 -8.47 -2.09 9.57
CA CYS A 77 -7.71 -3.13 10.25
C CYS A 77 -8.64 -4.04 11.07
N ARG A 78 -8.48 -5.36 10.96
CA ARG A 78 -9.28 -6.32 11.73
C ARG A 78 -9.04 -6.31 13.24
N ILE A 79 -7.96 -5.67 13.71
CA ILE A 79 -7.64 -5.55 15.14
C ILE A 79 -8.09 -4.20 15.70
N CYS A 80 -7.63 -3.09 15.12
CA CYS A 80 -7.89 -1.76 15.67
C CYS A 80 -8.99 -0.96 14.95
N GLY A 81 -9.53 -1.47 13.83
CA GLY A 81 -10.55 -0.77 13.04
C GLY A 81 -10.07 0.42 12.22
N LEU A 82 -8.81 0.87 12.38
CA LEU A 82 -8.30 2.02 11.65
C LEU A 82 -8.07 1.71 10.15
N PRO A 83 -8.39 2.65 9.24
CA PRO A 83 -8.10 2.52 7.82
C PRO A 83 -6.59 2.49 7.57
N TYR A 84 -6.11 1.68 6.63
CA TYR A 84 -4.65 1.57 6.41
C TYR A 84 -4.20 1.31 4.96
N ALA A 85 -5.00 0.62 4.15
CA ALA A 85 -4.64 0.28 2.77
C ALA A 85 -5.89 0.27 1.89
N THR A 86 -5.71 0.48 0.59
CA THR A 86 -6.78 0.44 -0.39
C THR A 86 -7.18 -1.00 -0.71
N GLU A 87 -8.45 -1.24 -1.00
CA GLU A 87 -8.93 -2.59 -1.32
C GLU A 87 -8.20 -3.23 -2.53
N PRO A 88 -7.97 -2.53 -3.67
CA PRO A 88 -7.23 -3.11 -4.80
C PRO A 88 -5.80 -3.50 -4.44
N MET A 89 -5.13 -2.75 -3.56
CA MET A 89 -3.79 -3.07 -3.11
C MET A 89 -3.76 -4.37 -2.31
N LEU A 90 -4.72 -4.56 -1.40
CA LEU A 90 -4.82 -5.79 -0.59
C LEU A 90 -5.11 -7.00 -1.47
N GLN A 91 -6.07 -6.89 -2.38
CA GLN A 91 -6.41 -7.95 -3.34
C GLN A 91 -5.23 -8.31 -4.24
N ARG A 92 -4.44 -7.33 -4.68
CA ARG A 92 -3.23 -7.58 -5.47
C ARG A 92 -2.21 -8.41 -4.69
N ILE A 93 -1.99 -8.09 -3.41
CA ILE A 93 -1.07 -8.84 -2.55
C ILE A 93 -1.59 -10.26 -2.31
N GLU A 94 -2.89 -10.42 -2.02
CA GLU A 94 -3.53 -11.73 -1.84
C GLU A 94 -3.39 -12.60 -3.10
N SER A 95 -3.63 -12.03 -4.28
CA SER A 95 -3.48 -12.74 -5.56
C SER A 95 -2.05 -13.16 -5.91
N ALA A 96 -1.05 -12.48 -5.34
CA ALA A 96 0.36 -12.71 -5.62
C ALA A 96 1.01 -13.71 -4.66
N LEU A 97 0.34 -14.05 -3.54
CA LEU A 97 0.87 -14.91 -2.49
C LEU A 97 0.17 -16.28 -2.49
N PRO A 98 0.91 -17.39 -2.34
CA PRO A 98 0.33 -18.71 -2.09
C PRO A 98 -0.60 -18.69 -0.87
N ALA A 99 -1.70 -19.46 -0.91
CA ALA A 99 -2.71 -19.47 0.15
C ALA A 99 -2.12 -19.81 1.52
N GLU A 100 -1.11 -20.67 1.56
CA GLU A 100 -0.37 -21.08 2.77
C GLU A 100 0.42 -19.92 3.38
N MET A 101 0.83 -18.95 2.57
CA MET A 101 1.57 -17.76 3.01
C MET A 101 0.65 -16.58 3.38
N GLN A 102 -0.65 -16.65 3.09
CA GLN A 102 -1.60 -15.58 3.42
C GLN A 102 -1.95 -15.55 4.92
N LYS A 103 -1.65 -16.63 5.64
CA LYS A 103 -1.85 -16.77 7.08
C LYS A 103 -0.51 -16.93 7.78
N ASP A 104 -0.38 -16.33 8.96
CA ASP A 104 0.77 -16.62 9.81
C ASP A 104 0.63 -17.98 10.52
N ALA A 105 1.63 -18.37 11.31
CA ALA A 105 1.62 -19.62 12.07
C ALA A 105 0.45 -19.74 13.06
N SER A 106 -0.26 -18.65 13.36
CA SER A 106 -1.45 -18.62 14.22
C SER A 106 -2.77 -18.64 13.44
N GLY A 107 -2.72 -18.65 12.10
CA GLY A 107 -3.89 -18.65 11.23
C GLY A 107 -4.46 -17.25 10.95
N LEU A 108 -3.81 -16.18 11.43
CA LEU A 108 -4.25 -14.81 11.19
C LEU A 108 -3.96 -14.39 9.75
N GLU A 109 -4.97 -13.84 9.08
CA GLU A 109 -4.83 -13.23 7.75
C GLU A 109 -4.07 -11.90 7.86
N TRP A 110 -2.74 -12.00 7.90
CA TRP A 110 -1.86 -10.87 8.20
C TRP A 110 -2.06 -9.69 7.24
N ILE A 111 -2.43 -9.96 5.98
CA ILE A 111 -2.67 -8.95 4.95
C ILE A 111 -3.79 -7.99 5.37
N ARG A 112 -4.81 -8.49 6.09
CA ARG A 112 -5.98 -7.74 6.57
C ARG A 112 -5.77 -7.09 7.95
N ILE A 113 -4.53 -7.02 8.40
CA ILE A 113 -4.10 -6.38 9.65
C ILE A 113 -3.10 -5.27 9.31
N CYS A 114 -3.28 -4.07 9.88
CA CYS A 114 -2.41 -2.94 9.60
C CYS A 114 -0.97 -3.17 10.10
N PRO A 115 0.03 -2.46 9.54
CA PRO A 115 1.44 -2.67 9.89
C PRO A 115 1.75 -2.46 11.38
N VAL A 116 1.00 -1.59 12.06
CA VAL A 116 1.19 -1.35 13.50
C VAL A 116 0.72 -2.55 14.31
N CYS A 117 -0.53 -2.98 14.12
CA CYS A 117 -1.08 -4.13 14.85
C CYS A 117 -0.31 -5.42 14.53
N ARG A 118 0.13 -5.61 13.27
CA ARG A 118 0.94 -6.77 12.88
C ARG A 118 2.25 -6.85 13.66
N ARG A 119 3.01 -5.74 13.71
CA ARG A 119 4.26 -5.68 14.49
C ARG A 119 4.03 -5.94 15.98
N ASN A 120 2.91 -5.47 16.54
CA ASN A 120 2.59 -5.71 17.95
C ASN A 120 2.33 -7.21 18.22
N VAL A 121 1.53 -7.87 17.37
CA VAL A 121 1.27 -9.31 17.49
C VAL A 121 2.56 -10.13 17.38
N GLU A 122 3.43 -9.80 16.42
CA GLU A 122 4.74 -10.44 16.25
C GLU A 122 5.64 -10.26 17.48
N ALA A 123 5.66 -9.05 18.07
CA ALA A 123 6.42 -8.75 19.27
C ALA A 123 5.92 -9.53 20.49
N GLU A 124 4.61 -9.60 20.70
CA GLU A 124 3.97 -10.37 21.77
C GLU A 124 4.27 -11.87 21.65
N GLY A 125 4.19 -12.41 20.42
CA GLY A 125 4.53 -13.80 20.12
C GLY A 125 5.99 -14.13 20.50
N THR A 126 6.92 -13.26 20.09
CA THR A 126 8.35 -13.42 20.40
C THR A 126 8.62 -13.36 21.90
N ALA A 127 8.03 -12.40 22.61
CA ALA A 127 8.17 -12.27 24.05
C ALA A 127 7.69 -13.54 24.79
N ARG A 128 6.55 -14.11 24.36
CA ARG A 128 6.00 -15.35 24.91
C ARG A 128 6.97 -16.54 24.73
N GLN A 129 7.60 -16.67 23.56
CA GLN A 129 8.57 -17.74 23.30
C GLN A 129 9.81 -17.62 24.20
N VAL A 130 10.33 -16.41 24.38
CA VAL A 130 11.47 -16.16 25.28
C VAL A 130 11.14 -16.54 26.73
N VAL A 131 9.94 -16.18 27.22
CA VAL A 131 9.48 -16.55 28.57
C VAL A 131 9.36 -18.07 28.72
N LEU A 132 8.81 -18.76 27.73
CA LEU A 132 8.66 -20.23 27.74
C LEU A 132 10.01 -20.95 27.71
N ALA A 133 10.96 -20.50 26.89
CA ALA A 133 12.31 -21.06 26.82
C ALA A 133 13.05 -20.90 28.16
N ARG A 134 12.95 -19.73 28.82
CA ARG A 134 13.53 -19.49 30.14
C ARG A 134 12.94 -20.38 31.23
N ARG A 135 11.66 -20.73 31.15
CA ARG A 135 11.01 -21.67 32.09
C ARG A 135 11.49 -23.10 31.89
N LYS A 136 11.69 -23.54 30.65
CA LYS A 136 12.20 -24.89 30.34
C LYS A 136 13.65 -25.10 30.80
N ASN A 137 14.50 -24.08 30.74
CA ASN A 137 15.90 -24.17 31.21
C ASN A 137 16.06 -24.15 32.75
N LYS A 138 14.97 -23.95 33.51
CA LYS A 138 14.97 -23.98 34.98
C LYS A 138 14.39 -25.29 35.57
N SER A 139 13.96 -26.21 34.72
CA SER A 139 13.50 -27.56 35.07
C SER A 139 14.55 -28.59 34.66
#